data_AF-A0A166S8V1-F1
#
_entry.id   AF-A0A166S8V1-F1
#
_cell.length_a   1.000
_cell.length_b   1.000
_cell.length_c   1.000
_cell.angle_alpha   90.00
_cell.angle_beta   90.00
_cell.angle_gamma   90.00
#
_symmetry.space_group_name_H-M   'P 1'
#
loop_
_entity.id
_entity.type
_entity.pdbx_description
1 polymer ?
#
loop_
_entity_poly.entity_id
_entity_poly.type
_entity_poly.pdbx_seq_one_letter_code
_entity_poly.pdbx_strand_id
1 'polypeptide(L)'
;MLFFLYLSGILAMLLGVTLFQRQSKKIRNKNYSDELILRYFAKKAIENIMIMCLVVIIVSLLLPLLIWTLSPKEVGVVDKIIETNTLSPISSYNKNQYIKEVTDTGVKSYIVNVGESSKDIQYDEGKLISNKIKLFVPDK
;
A
#
# COMPACT_ATOMS: atom_id res chain seq x y z
N MET A 1 -2.70 -2.80 -8.25
CA MET A 1 -2.59 -3.22 -9.68
C MET A 1 -3.46 -2.36 -10.58
N LEU A 2 -4.80 -2.38 -10.45
CA LEU A 2 -5.71 -1.55 -11.29
C LEU A 2 -5.43 -0.05 -11.21
N PHE A 3 -5.18 0.49 -10.00
CA PHE A 3 -4.83 1.91 -9.82
C PHE A 3 -3.62 2.34 -10.68
N PHE A 4 -2.52 1.57 -10.64
CA PHE A 4 -1.32 1.87 -11.41
C PHE A 4 -1.54 1.73 -12.91
N LEU A 5 -2.37 0.78 -13.34
CA LEU A 5 -2.74 0.63 -14.74
C LEU A 5 -3.48 1.88 -15.27
N TYR A 6 -4.54 2.31 -14.60
CA TYR A 6 -5.29 3.52 -14.99
C TYR A 6 -4.41 4.77 -14.94
N LEU A 7 -3.63 4.92 -13.86
CA LEU A 7 -2.71 6.04 -13.70
C LEU A 7 -1.69 6.09 -14.85
N SER A 8 -1.11 4.94 -15.21
CA SER A 8 -0.14 4.84 -16.30
C SER A 8 -0.74 5.23 -17.65
N GLY A 9 -1.99 4.83 -17.93
CA GLY A 9 -2.68 5.18 -19.17
C GLY A 9 -2.95 6.68 -19.29
N ILE A 10 -3.41 7.31 -18.21
CA ILE A 10 -3.65 8.77 -18.17
C ILE A 10 -2.33 9.53 -18.37
N LEU A 11 -1.27 9.13 -17.65
CA LEU A 11 0.06 9.75 -17.79
C LEU A 11 0.63 9.59 -19.20
N ALA A 12 0.52 8.41 -19.80
CA ALA A 12 0.98 8.16 -21.16
C ALA A 12 0.20 9.01 -22.17
N MET A 13 -1.12 9.13 -22.01
CA MET A 13 -1.95 9.95 -22.89
C MET A 13 -1.60 11.44 -22.78
N LEU A 14 -1.46 11.97 -21.56
CA LEU A 14 -1.04 13.36 -21.34
C LEU A 14 0.35 13.65 -21.94
N LEU A 15 1.28 12.71 -21.79
CA LEU A 15 2.61 12.82 -22.39
C LEU A 15 2.52 12.79 -23.93
N GLY A 16 1.70 11.91 -24.51
CA GLY A 16 1.47 11.85 -25.95
C GLY A 16 0.94 13.16 -26.51
N VAL A 17 -0.08 13.75 -25.88
CA VAL A 17 -0.67 15.03 -26.28
C VAL A 17 0.36 16.16 -26.21
N THR A 18 1.13 16.24 -25.12
CA THR A 18 2.13 17.31 -24.95
C THR A 18 3.28 17.20 -25.95
N LEU A 19 3.76 15.98 -26.24
CA LEU A 19 4.77 15.74 -27.27
C LEU A 19 4.25 16.09 -28.67
N PHE A 20 3.02 15.69 -28.99
CA PHE A 20 2.38 16.01 -30.25
C PHE A 20 2.23 17.53 -30.45
N GLN A 21 1.73 18.24 -29.44
CA GLN A 21 1.61 19.71 -29.50
C GLN A 21 2.96 20.40 -29.70
N ARG A 22 4.01 19.95 -29.01
CA ARG A 22 5.38 20.49 -29.19
C ARG A 22 5.90 20.25 -30.61
N GLN A 23 5.69 19.06 -31.16
CA GLN A 23 6.10 18.71 -32.51
C GLN A 23 5.35 19.54 -33.56
N SER A 24 4.03 19.66 -33.42
CA SER A 24 3.19 20.46 -34.30
C SER A 24 3.57 21.94 -34.30
N LYS A 25 3.88 22.52 -33.12
CA LYS A 25 4.37 23.90 -33.02
C LYS A 25 5.73 24.09 -33.73
N LYS A 26 6.62 23.10 -33.65
CA LYS A 26 7.95 23.16 -34.29
C LYS A 26 7.86 23.12 -35.82
N ILE A 27 6.92 22.36 -36.36
CA ILE A 27 6.68 22.26 -37.81
C ILE A 27 6.00 23.52 -38.32
N ARG A 28 4.99 24.05 -37.60
CA ARG A 28 4.25 25.25 -38.00
C ARG A 28 5.15 26.48 -38.19
N ASN A 29 6.25 26.56 -37.46
CA ASN A 29 7.23 27.65 -37.57
C ASN A 29 8.19 27.50 -38.76
N LYS A 30 7.98 26.53 -39.66
CA LYS A 30 8.84 26.24 -40.80
C LYS A 30 8.01 26.05 -42.07
N ASN A 31 8.53 26.54 -43.21
CA ASN A 31 7.92 26.33 -44.53
C ASN A 31 8.35 24.98 -45.10
N TYR A 32 7.78 23.89 -44.60
CA TYR A 32 7.96 22.55 -45.16
C TYR A 32 6.88 22.22 -46.20
N SER A 33 7.21 21.35 -47.16
CA SER A 33 6.21 20.74 -48.05
C SER A 33 5.39 19.67 -47.31
N ASP A 34 4.16 19.43 -47.78
CA ASP A 34 3.23 18.48 -47.14
C ASP A 34 3.81 17.05 -47.04
N GLU A 35 4.56 16.60 -48.05
CA GLU A 35 5.19 15.27 -48.03
C GLU A 35 6.25 15.15 -46.91
N LEU A 36 7.06 16.20 -46.71
CA LEU A 36 8.07 16.23 -45.67
C LEU A 36 7.43 16.30 -44.28
N ILE A 37 6.32 17.04 -44.15
CA ILE A 37 5.52 17.11 -42.92
C ILE A 37 5.00 15.73 -42.56
N LEU A 38 4.43 15.00 -43.52
CA LEU A 38 3.89 13.65 -43.31
C LEU A 38 4.98 12.66 -42.87
N ARG A 39 6.12 12.62 -43.57
CA ARG A 39 7.24 11.74 -43.21
C ARG A 39 7.78 12.05 -41.82
N TYR A 40 7.88 13.34 -41.47
CA TYR A 40 8.32 13.77 -40.14
C TYR A 40 7.34 13.31 -39.05
N PHE A 41 6.04 13.53 -39.24
CA PHE A 41 5.03 13.11 -38.28
C PHE A 41 4.99 11.59 -38.12
N ALA A 42 5.07 10.82 -39.20
CA ALA A 42 5.11 9.36 -39.14
C ALA A 42 6.31 8.88 -38.31
N LYS A 43 7.51 9.41 -38.59
CA LYS A 43 8.72 9.05 -37.82
C LYS A 43 8.59 9.41 -36.34
N LYS A 44 8.08 10.60 -36.04
CA LYS A 44 7.93 11.07 -34.65
C LYS A 44 6.77 10.41 -33.90
N ALA A 45 5.72 9.99 -34.59
CA ALA A 45 4.63 9.23 -33.98
C ALA A 45 5.13 7.87 -33.45
N ILE A 46 5.96 7.16 -34.22
CA ILE A 46 6.57 5.90 -33.78
C ILE A 46 7.43 6.14 -32.52
N GLU A 47 8.27 7.18 -32.52
CA GLU A 47 9.09 7.54 -31.35
C GLU A 47 8.23 7.87 -30.13
N ASN A 48 7.16 8.64 -30.29
CA ASN A 48 6.24 8.98 -29.21
C ASN A 48 5.52 7.74 -28.65
N ILE A 49 5.09 6.82 -29.52
CA ILE A 49 4.44 5.56 -29.11
C ILE A 49 5.41 4.72 -28.27
N MET A 50 6.67 4.61 -28.71
CA MET A 50 7.70 3.90 -27.94
C MET A 50 7.91 4.52 -26.55
N ILE A 51 7.98 5.85 -26.47
CA ILE A 51 8.10 6.57 -25.19
C ILE A 51 6.89 6.33 -24.30
N MET A 52 5.66 6.43 -24.85
CA MET A 52 4.43 6.18 -24.10
C MET A 52 4.37 4.75 -23.55
N CYS A 53 4.72 3.75 -24.36
CA CYS A 53 4.80 2.36 -23.92
C CYS A 53 5.80 2.18 -22.76
N LEU A 54 6.96 2.82 -22.85
CA LEU A 54 7.99 2.75 -21.82
C LEU A 54 7.49 3.34 -20.49
N VAL A 55 6.78 4.47 -20.53
CA VAL A 55 6.13 5.07 -19.36
C VAL A 55 5.09 4.13 -18.75
N VAL A 56 4.26 3.49 -19.57
CA VAL A 56 3.26 2.51 -19.09
C VAL A 56 3.93 1.35 -18.35
N ILE A 57 5.02 0.81 -18.90
CA ILE A 57 5.80 -0.27 -18.27
C ILE A 57 6.40 0.17 -16.93
N ILE A 58 7.03 1.35 -16.89
CA ILE A 58 7.63 1.87 -15.65
C ILE A 58 6.56 2.03 -14.56
N VAL A 59 5.45 2.68 -14.88
CA VAL A 59 4.41 3.01 -13.89
C VAL A 59 3.59 1.79 -13.49
N SER A 60 3.31 0.88 -14.41
CA SER A 60 2.49 -0.30 -14.12
C SER A 60 3.25 -1.45 -13.49
N LEU A 61 4.56 -1.58 -13.74
CA LEU A 61 5.35 -2.73 -13.27
C LEU A 61 6.44 -2.32 -12.29
N LEU A 62 7.31 -1.38 -12.68
CA LEU A 62 8.48 -1.03 -11.85
C LEU A 62 8.08 -0.31 -10.57
N LEU A 63 7.13 0.63 -10.64
CA LEU A 63 6.65 1.36 -9.47
C LEU A 63 6.02 0.44 -8.41
N PRO A 64 5.07 -0.46 -8.75
CA PRO A 64 4.56 -1.45 -7.81
C PRO A 64 5.63 -2.36 -7.23
N LEU A 65 6.61 -2.78 -8.06
CA LEU A 65 7.73 -3.59 -7.60
C LEU A 65 8.60 -2.83 -6.57
N LEU A 66 8.89 -1.56 -6.84
CA LEU A 66 9.66 -0.69 -5.94
C LEU A 66 8.93 -0.44 -4.62
N ILE A 67 7.62 -0.19 -4.68
CA ILE A 67 6.81 -0.06 -3.46
C ILE A 67 6.84 -1.37 -2.68
N TRP A 68 6.73 -2.52 -3.35
CA TRP A 68 6.78 -3.82 -2.69
C TRP A 68 8.12 -4.09 -1.99
N THR A 69 9.25 -3.70 -2.60
CA THR A 69 10.58 -3.98 -2.06
C THR A 69 11.06 -2.95 -1.04
N LEU A 70 10.67 -1.68 -1.18
CA LEU A 70 11.16 -0.57 -0.36
C LEU A 70 10.15 -0.07 0.67
N SER A 71 8.85 -0.29 0.46
CA SER A 71 7.86 0.18 1.42
C SER A 71 8.07 -0.52 2.76
N PRO A 72 8.13 0.21 3.88
CA PRO A 72 8.12 -0.40 5.19
C PRO A 72 6.88 -1.28 5.26
N LYS A 73 7.10 -2.58 5.44
CA LYS A 73 6.01 -3.49 5.73
C LYS A 73 5.60 -3.15 7.15
N GLU A 74 4.34 -2.80 7.35
CA GLU A 74 3.76 -2.73 8.69
C GLU A 74 3.65 -4.16 9.26
N VAL A 75 4.79 -4.80 9.47
CA VAL A 75 4.93 -5.86 10.45
C VAL A 75 5.08 -5.14 11.78
N GLY A 76 3.95 -4.74 12.35
CA GLY A 76 3.92 -4.54 13.79
C GLY A 76 4.50 -5.79 14.43
N VAL A 77 5.40 -5.63 15.41
CA VAL A 77 5.87 -6.74 16.23
C VAL A 77 4.67 -7.21 17.05
N VAL A 78 3.84 -8.05 16.42
CA VAL A 78 2.77 -8.74 17.09
C VAL A 78 3.38 -10.05 17.51
N ASP A 79 3.59 -10.21 18.81
CA ASP A 79 3.96 -11.49 19.39
C ASP A 79 2.91 -12.52 18.96
N LYS A 80 3.29 -13.37 18.01
CA LYS A 80 2.45 -14.48 17.57
C LYS A 80 2.55 -15.55 18.65
N ILE A 81 1.52 -15.67 19.47
CA ILE A 81 1.34 -16.84 20.34
C ILE A 81 0.99 -18.00 19.40
N ILE A 82 1.98 -18.82 19.04
CA ILE A 82 1.77 -20.00 18.19
C ILE A 82 1.10 -21.11 19.00
N GLU A 83 1.49 -21.26 20.26
CA GLU A 83 0.95 -22.24 21.21
C GLU A 83 1.34 -21.83 22.63
N THR A 84 0.43 -21.91 23.60
CA THR A 84 0.76 -21.73 25.02
C THR A 84 -0.06 -22.68 25.88
N ASN A 85 0.63 -23.41 26.76
CA ASN A 85 0.01 -24.38 27.68
C ASN A 85 -0.35 -23.75 29.03
N THR A 86 -0.14 -22.44 29.19
CA THR A 86 -0.25 -21.72 30.48
C THR A 86 -1.23 -20.54 30.40
N LEU A 87 -2.47 -20.81 29.95
CA LEU A 87 -3.55 -19.84 29.97
C LEU A 87 -4.06 -19.63 31.40
N SER A 88 -4.21 -18.37 31.80
CA SER A 88 -4.85 -17.98 33.05
C SER A 88 -6.14 -17.21 32.77
N PRO A 89 -7.17 -17.26 33.64
CA PRO A 89 -8.35 -16.43 33.46
C PRO A 89 -7.99 -14.94 33.59
N ILE A 90 -8.73 -14.09 32.86
CA ILE A 90 -8.52 -12.63 32.82
C ILE A 90 -8.94 -11.98 34.15
N SER A 91 -9.88 -12.58 34.87
CA SER A 91 -10.34 -12.08 36.16
C SER A 91 -10.38 -13.20 37.19
N SER A 92 -10.06 -12.87 38.44
CA SER A 92 -10.19 -13.78 39.58
C SER A 92 -11.65 -14.12 39.89
N TYR A 93 -12.59 -13.25 39.50
CA TYR A 93 -14.02 -13.41 39.74
C TYR A 93 -14.70 -14.35 38.74
N ASN A 94 -14.35 -14.24 37.45
CA ASN A 94 -14.88 -15.09 36.39
C ASN A 94 -13.79 -16.01 35.84
N LYS A 95 -13.65 -17.18 36.47
CA LYS A 95 -12.62 -18.20 36.16
C LYS A 95 -12.77 -18.83 34.77
N ASN A 96 -13.90 -18.62 34.09
CA ASN A 96 -14.16 -19.20 32.76
C ASN A 96 -13.87 -18.20 31.62
N GLN A 97 -13.39 -16.99 31.93
CA GLN A 97 -13.14 -15.96 30.94
C GLN A 97 -11.63 -15.81 30.67
N TYR A 98 -11.19 -16.35 29.53
CA TYR A 98 -9.76 -16.36 29.13
C TYR A 98 -9.44 -15.39 27.99
N ILE A 99 -10.47 -14.94 27.26
CA ILE A 99 -10.34 -14.01 26.13
C ILE A 99 -11.34 -12.87 26.33
N LYS A 100 -10.89 -11.62 26.11
CA LYS A 100 -11.76 -10.44 26.09
C LYS A 100 -11.53 -9.69 24.79
N GLU A 101 -12.60 -9.50 24.03
CA GLU A 101 -12.60 -8.61 22.86
C GLU A 101 -12.60 -7.15 23.33
N VAL A 102 -11.74 -6.35 22.71
CA VAL A 102 -11.68 -4.90 22.86
C VAL A 102 -11.72 -4.31 21.46
N THR A 103 -12.80 -3.60 21.17
CA THR A 103 -12.94 -2.83 19.93
C THR A 103 -12.45 -1.43 20.20
N ASP A 104 -11.31 -1.06 19.62
CA ASP A 104 -10.82 0.32 19.66
C ASP A 104 -10.61 0.80 18.23
N THR A 105 -11.20 1.95 17.87
CA THR A 105 -11.06 2.58 16.55
C THR A 105 -11.35 1.67 15.34
N GLY A 106 -12.30 0.74 15.45
CA GLY A 106 -12.69 -0.16 14.35
C GLY A 106 -11.75 -1.36 14.14
N VAL A 107 -10.74 -1.55 14.99
CA VAL A 107 -9.89 -2.74 15.00
C VAL A 107 -10.35 -3.67 16.12
N LYS A 108 -10.72 -4.91 15.78
CA LYS A 108 -10.98 -5.97 16.76
C LYS A 108 -9.65 -6.40 17.36
N SER A 109 -9.49 -6.26 18.67
CA SER A 109 -8.34 -6.76 19.40
C SER A 109 -8.80 -7.71 20.51
N TYR A 110 -7.99 -8.74 20.80
CA TYR A 110 -8.29 -9.69 21.86
C TYR A 110 -7.19 -9.64 22.93
N ILE A 111 -7.61 -9.57 24.19
CA ILE A 111 -6.74 -9.68 25.36
C ILE A 111 -6.77 -11.13 25.82
N VAL A 112 -5.59 -11.73 25.97
CA VAL A 112 -5.38 -13.09 26.50
C VAL A 112 -4.34 -13.02 27.62
N ASN A 113 -4.60 -13.73 28.71
CA ASN A 113 -3.68 -13.79 29.85
C ASN A 113 -2.81 -15.07 29.77
N VAL A 114 -1.49 -14.88 29.65
CA VAL A 114 -0.49 -15.95 29.48
C VAL A 114 0.43 -15.96 30.71
N GLY A 115 0.12 -16.78 31.72
CA GLY A 115 0.98 -16.97 32.90
C GLY A 115 0.73 -16.05 34.11
N GLU A 116 1.41 -16.36 35.22
CA GLU A 116 0.98 -16.23 36.63
C GLU A 116 0.28 -14.93 37.04
N SER A 117 -0.78 -15.12 37.84
CA SER A 117 -1.62 -14.10 38.45
C SER A 117 -0.83 -12.83 38.77
N SER A 118 -1.10 -11.75 38.04
CA SER A 118 -0.63 -10.43 38.41
C SER A 118 -1.17 -10.08 39.79
N LYS A 119 -0.31 -10.24 40.79
CA LYS A 119 -0.31 -9.36 41.96
C LYS A 119 -0.38 -7.93 41.42
N ASP A 120 -1.38 -7.20 41.91
CA ASP A 120 -1.58 -5.77 41.72
C ASP A 120 -1.64 -5.29 40.26
N ILE A 121 -2.82 -5.47 39.66
CA ILE A 121 -3.30 -4.49 38.67
C ILE A 121 -3.62 -3.20 39.46
N GLN A 122 -2.59 -2.39 39.73
CA GLN A 122 -2.78 -1.00 40.13
C GLN A 122 -3.41 -0.27 38.95
N TYR A 123 -4.66 0.15 39.13
CA TYR A 123 -5.28 1.19 38.32
C TYR A 123 -4.66 2.52 38.75
N ASP A 124 -3.61 2.93 38.06
CA ASP A 124 -3.16 4.32 38.10
C ASP A 124 -3.56 5.01 36.80
N GLU A 125 -4.02 6.24 36.94
CA GLU A 125 -4.72 7.03 35.94
C GLU A 125 -3.92 7.13 34.63
N GLY A 126 -4.35 6.35 33.63
CA GLY A 126 -4.02 6.61 32.22
C GLY A 126 -2.85 5.84 31.59
N LYS A 127 -2.23 4.84 32.26
CA LYS A 127 -1.15 4.06 31.62
C LYS A 127 -1.17 2.57 31.96
N LEU A 128 -1.87 1.80 31.13
CA LEU A 128 -1.88 0.34 31.16
C LEU A 128 -0.56 -0.23 30.59
N ILE A 129 0.38 -0.54 31.49
CA ILE A 129 1.53 -1.41 31.20
C ILE A 129 1.09 -2.84 31.52
N SER A 130 0.29 -3.44 30.64
CA SER A 130 0.18 -4.90 30.58
C SER A 130 0.94 -5.34 29.33
N ASN A 131 1.54 -6.53 29.35
CA ASN A 131 2.02 -7.20 28.14
C ASN A 131 0.81 -7.46 27.23
N LYS A 132 0.38 -6.43 26.50
CA LYS A 132 -0.78 -6.43 25.60
C LYS A 132 -0.37 -7.15 24.33
N ILE A 133 -0.54 -8.45 24.30
CA ILE A 133 -0.45 -9.19 23.04
C ILE A 133 -1.76 -8.92 22.27
N LYS A 134 -1.68 -8.07 21.24
CA LYS A 134 -2.80 -7.84 20.32
C LYS A 134 -2.91 -9.04 19.37
N LEU A 135 -3.85 -9.94 19.60
CA LEU A 135 -4.14 -10.99 18.62
C LEU A 135 -4.99 -10.42 17.49
N PHE A 136 -4.47 -10.48 16.27
CA PHE A 136 -5.24 -10.24 15.05
C PHE A 136 -5.78 -11.57 14.54
N VAL A 137 -7.11 -11.72 14.49
CA VAL A 137 -7.77 -12.86 13.85
C VAL A 137 -8.26 -12.36 12.49
N PRO A 138 -7.74 -12.89 11.37
CA PRO A 138 -8.26 -12.54 10.05
C PRO A 138 -9.70 -13.06 9.92
N ASP A 139 -10.61 -12.19 9.49
CA ASP A 139 -11.96 -12.60 9.08
C ASP A 139 -11.83 -13.54 7.86
N LYS A 140 -12.55 -14.67 7.91
CA LYS A 140 -12.60 -15.68 6.85
C LYS A 140 -13.21 -15.16 5.56
#